data_AF-A0A392M057-F1
#
_entry.id   AF-A0A392M057-F1
#
_cell.length_a   1.000
_cell.length_b   1.000
_cell.length_c   1.000
_cell.angle_alpha   90.00
_cell.angle_beta   90.00
_cell.angle_gamma   90.00
#
_symmetry.space_group_name_H-M   'P 1'
#
loop_
_entity.id
_entity.type
_entity.pdbx_description
1 polymer ?
#
loop_
_entity_poly.entity_id
_entity_poly.type
_entity_poly.pdbx_seq_one_letter_code
_entity_poly.pdbx_strand_id
1 'polypeptide(L)'
;MIISRVVDIVRAKGGTITREPGPVKGGDSNIAVIEDPDGYKFELLERAPCPEPLCKVMLRVGDLDRSIKFYEKAVGLELLRKQDNPGSKCTVAIMGYGPEEKSTVLELTSNYGVTTYDKGDAYAQITIGTDDVYKTAEAIKLAGGKITHAGPVPGYKTKITSCVDPDGWKT
;
A
#
# COMPACT_ATOMS: atom_id res chain seq x y z
N MET A 1 15.84 14.82 2.53
CA MET A 1 15.14 16.12 2.55
C MET A 1 14.38 16.18 3.86
N ILE A 2 14.50 17.26 4.63
CA ILE A 2 13.81 17.35 5.94
C ILE A 2 12.32 17.57 5.68
N ILE A 3 11.45 16.80 6.33
CA ILE A 3 10.00 16.83 6.09
C ILE A 3 9.37 18.21 6.36
N SER A 4 9.91 18.97 7.31
CA SER A 4 9.46 20.34 7.62
C SER A 4 9.57 21.27 6.41
N ARG A 5 10.66 21.16 5.65
CA ARG A 5 10.86 21.95 4.43
C ARG A 5 9.84 21.62 3.36
N VAL A 6 9.45 20.35 3.22
CA VAL A 6 8.40 19.93 2.27
C VAL A 6 7.06 20.53 2.69
N VAL A 7 6.73 20.43 3.97
CA VAL A 7 5.50 21.03 4.54
C VAL A 7 5.46 22.54 4.31
N ASP A 8 6.55 23.26 4.52
CA ASP A 8 6.60 24.71 4.28
C ASP A 8 6.38 25.06 2.80
N ILE A 9 6.93 24.26 1.87
CA ILE A 9 6.71 24.43 0.43
C ILE A 9 5.23 24.18 0.08
N VAL A 10 4.63 23.11 0.61
CA VAL A 10 3.22 22.79 0.40
C VAL A 10 2.34 23.93 0.92
N ARG A 11 2.62 24.42 2.13
CA ARG A 11 1.90 25.54 2.76
C ARG A 11 2.01 26.82 1.94
N ALA A 12 3.22 27.18 1.50
CA ALA A 12 3.44 28.37 0.68
C ALA A 12 2.74 28.30 -0.68
N LYS A 13 2.48 27.09 -1.20
CA LYS A 13 1.73 26.85 -2.43
C LYS A 13 0.22 26.69 -2.22
N GLY A 14 -0.28 26.88 -1.00
CA GLY A 14 -1.71 26.78 -0.67
C GLY A 14 -2.23 25.34 -0.54
N GLY A 15 -1.35 24.36 -0.35
CA GLY A 15 -1.75 22.97 -0.13
C GLY A 15 -2.24 22.70 1.29
N THR A 16 -2.96 21.59 1.45
CA THR A 16 -3.58 21.19 2.72
C THR A 16 -2.64 20.33 3.56
N ILE A 17 -2.42 20.72 4.82
CA ILE A 17 -1.66 19.95 5.81
C ILE A 17 -2.64 19.41 6.86
N THR A 18 -2.78 18.09 6.94
CA THR A 18 -3.70 17.41 7.87
C THR A 18 -3.01 16.89 9.12
N ARG A 19 -1.67 16.78 9.09
CA ARG A 19 -0.85 16.50 10.28
C ARG A 19 0.51 17.19 10.14
N GLU A 20 0.82 18.07 11.08
CA GLU A 20 2.13 18.74 11.13
C GLU A 20 3.28 17.74 11.38
N PRO A 21 4.52 18.07 10.97
CA PRO A 21 5.70 17.26 11.26
C PRO A 21 5.85 16.94 12.74
N GLY A 22 6.03 15.65 13.05
CA GLY A 22 6.29 15.20 14.41
C GLY A 22 6.29 13.68 14.55
N PRO A 23 6.75 13.17 15.70
CA PRO A 23 6.95 11.75 15.93
C PRO A 23 5.62 10.99 15.88
N VAL A 24 5.64 9.78 15.33
CA VAL A 24 4.51 8.86 15.40
C VAL A 24 4.30 8.39 16.84
N LYS A 25 3.04 8.16 17.24
CA LYS A 25 2.76 7.59 18.55
C LYS A 25 3.31 6.16 18.60
N GLY A 26 4.24 5.91 19.52
CA GLY A 26 4.80 4.57 19.74
C GLY A 26 5.93 4.15 18.78
N GLY A 27 6.55 5.10 18.06
CA GLY A 27 7.71 4.83 17.24
C GLY A 27 8.64 6.04 17.11
N ASP A 28 9.81 5.82 16.53
CA ASP A 28 10.89 6.82 16.45
C ASP A 28 10.86 7.66 15.16
N SER A 29 9.91 7.37 14.26
CA SER A 29 9.82 8.05 12.97
C SER A 29 9.06 9.37 13.07
N ASN A 30 9.59 10.41 12.45
CA ASN A 30 8.86 11.66 12.23
C ASN A 30 8.07 11.55 10.93
N ILE A 31 6.78 11.90 10.99
CA ILE A 31 5.94 12.00 9.79
C ILE A 31 5.23 13.35 9.74
N ALA A 32 4.71 13.71 8.57
CA ALA A 32 3.68 14.71 8.36
C ALA A 32 2.64 14.13 7.39
N VAL A 33 1.44 14.70 7.33
CA VAL A 33 0.42 14.27 6.36
C VAL A 33 -0.11 15.50 5.63
N ILE A 34 -0.06 15.43 4.30
CA ILE A 34 -0.67 16.42 3.40
C ILE A 34 -1.80 15.77 2.63
N GLU A 35 -2.65 16.60 2.05
CA GLU A 35 -3.76 16.17 1.20
C GLU A 35 -3.62 16.80 -0.18
N ASP A 36 -3.84 16.00 -1.23
CA ASP A 36 -3.91 16.51 -2.59
C ASP A 36 -5.30 17.14 -2.89
N PRO A 37 -5.49 17.74 -4.08
CA PRO A 37 -6.76 18.41 -4.40
C PRO A 37 -8.00 17.50 -4.41
N ASP A 38 -7.82 16.19 -4.58
CA ASP A 38 -8.91 15.20 -4.67
C ASP A 38 -9.17 14.50 -3.33
N GLY A 39 -8.42 14.84 -2.27
CA GLY A 39 -8.61 14.31 -0.93
C GLY A 39 -7.70 13.13 -0.58
N TYR A 40 -6.76 12.75 -1.44
CA TYR A 40 -5.81 11.69 -1.15
C TYR A 40 -4.75 12.14 -0.17
N LYS A 41 -4.51 11.30 0.84
CA LYS A 41 -3.52 11.57 1.88
C LYS A 41 -2.15 11.08 1.46
N PHE A 42 -1.16 11.97 1.58
CA PHE A 42 0.25 11.65 1.42
C PHE A 42 0.95 11.73 2.77
N GLU A 43 1.43 10.60 3.26
CA GLU A 43 2.31 10.56 4.44
C GLU A 43 3.74 10.89 4.02
N LEU A 44 4.27 11.97 4.56
CA LEU A 44 5.66 12.37 4.41
C LEU A 44 6.46 11.73 5.55
N LEU A 45 7.28 10.73 5.23
CA LEU A 45 8.12 10.02 6.20
C LEU A 45 9.55 10.57 6.18
N GLU A 46 10.06 10.99 7.33
CA GLU A 46 11.46 11.35 7.49
C GLU A 46 12.33 10.10 7.57
N ARG A 47 13.27 9.96 6.63
CA ARG A 47 14.21 8.84 6.56
C ARG A 47 15.53 9.24 5.91
N ALA A 48 16.53 8.39 6.08
CA ALA A 48 17.80 8.50 5.36
C ALA A 48 17.57 8.46 3.83
N PRO A 49 18.50 8.98 3.02
CA PRO A 49 18.39 8.92 1.56
C PRO A 49 18.10 7.51 1.07
N CYS A 50 16.99 7.36 0.35
CA CYS A 50 16.51 6.10 -0.20
C CYS A 50 16.44 6.17 -1.73
N PRO A 51 16.64 5.05 -2.43
CA PRO A 51 16.50 5.01 -3.88
C PRO A 51 15.04 5.22 -4.34
N GLU A 52 14.06 4.90 -3.48
CA GLU A 52 12.64 4.92 -3.82
C GLU A 52 11.84 5.86 -2.91
N PRO A 53 11.69 7.15 -3.25
CA PRO A 53 10.94 8.12 -2.46
C PRO A 53 9.44 7.78 -2.32
N LEU A 54 8.83 7.16 -3.33
CA LEU A 54 7.43 6.70 -3.28
C LEU A 54 7.39 5.29 -2.69
N CYS A 55 7.54 5.20 -1.37
CA CYS A 55 7.88 3.94 -0.73
C CYS A 55 6.70 3.14 -0.16
N LYS A 56 5.48 3.66 -0.19
CA LYS A 56 4.38 2.98 0.50
C LYS A 56 3.04 3.22 -0.19
N VAL A 57 2.29 2.14 -0.37
CA VAL A 57 0.84 2.20 -0.57
C VAL A 57 0.19 1.54 0.64
N MET A 58 -0.76 2.21 1.30
CA MET A 58 -1.44 1.69 2.48
C MET A 58 -2.89 1.37 2.18
N LEU A 59 -3.29 0.13 2.45
CA LEU A 59 -4.66 -0.34 2.30
C LEU A 59 -5.19 -0.84 3.64
N ARG A 60 -6.48 -0.60 3.88
CA ARG A 60 -7.18 -1.18 5.03
C ARG A 60 -7.78 -2.54 4.65
N VAL A 61 -7.66 -3.50 5.56
CA VAL A 61 -8.15 -4.88 5.38
C VAL A 61 -8.95 -5.31 6.61
N GLY A 62 -9.93 -6.19 6.39
CA GLY A 62 -10.78 -6.72 7.45
C GLY A 62 -10.21 -7.91 8.21
N ASP A 63 -9.22 -8.60 7.63
CA ASP A 63 -8.49 -9.70 8.25
C ASP A 63 -7.03 -9.66 7.79
N LEU A 64 -6.12 -9.32 8.72
CA LEU A 64 -4.71 -9.13 8.41
C LEU A 64 -4.02 -10.44 8.02
N ASP A 65 -4.30 -11.55 8.72
CA ASP A 65 -3.62 -12.82 8.49
C ASP A 65 -4.08 -13.47 7.18
N ARG A 66 -5.36 -13.33 6.84
CA ARG A 66 -5.88 -13.71 5.52
C ARG A 66 -5.19 -12.91 4.41
N SER A 67 -5.04 -11.61 4.61
CA SER A 67 -4.44 -10.72 3.61
C SER A 67 -2.96 -11.01 3.41
N ILE A 68 -2.18 -11.16 4.48
CA ILE A 68 -0.75 -11.56 4.40
C ILE A 68 -0.60 -12.83 3.57
N LYS A 69 -1.33 -13.90 3.94
CA LYS A 69 -1.28 -15.19 3.23
C LYS A 69 -1.66 -15.06 1.76
N PHE A 70 -2.61 -14.19 1.42
CA PHE A 70 -2.99 -13.92 0.05
C PHE A 70 -1.82 -13.30 -0.72
N TYR A 71 -1.26 -12.18 -0.24
CA TYR A 71 -0.18 -11.50 -0.95
C TYR A 71 1.12 -12.32 -1.04
N GLU A 72 1.44 -13.12 -0.02
CA GLU A 72 2.56 -14.08 -0.07
C GLU A 72 2.37 -15.11 -1.19
N LYS A 73 1.17 -15.70 -1.29
CA LYS A 73 0.92 -16.81 -2.23
C LYS A 73 0.58 -16.36 -3.64
N ALA A 74 -0.14 -15.24 -3.76
CA ALA A 74 -0.70 -14.76 -5.03
C ALA A 74 0.37 -14.05 -5.87
N VAL A 75 1.18 -13.21 -5.23
CA VAL A 75 2.14 -12.35 -5.92
C VAL A 75 3.57 -12.45 -5.35
N GLY A 76 3.80 -13.22 -4.28
CA GLY A 76 5.15 -13.46 -3.78
C GLY A 76 5.73 -12.32 -2.95
N LEU A 77 4.88 -11.47 -2.34
CA LEU A 77 5.38 -10.48 -1.38
C LEU A 77 5.83 -11.16 -0.09
N GLU A 78 6.94 -10.71 0.49
CA GLU A 78 7.42 -11.19 1.79
C GLU A 78 6.87 -10.31 2.92
N LEU A 79 6.53 -10.92 4.06
CA LEU A 79 6.22 -10.18 5.28
C LEU A 79 7.51 -9.62 5.89
N LEU A 80 7.71 -8.31 5.76
CA LEU A 80 8.89 -7.61 6.25
C LEU A 80 8.76 -7.24 7.72
N ARG A 81 7.56 -6.83 8.13
CA ARG A 81 7.28 -6.38 9.50
C ARG A 81 5.80 -6.58 9.83
N LYS A 82 5.52 -7.06 11.05
CA LYS A 82 4.16 -7.08 11.62
C LYS A 82 4.20 -6.45 13.00
N GLN A 83 3.32 -5.49 13.25
CA GLN A 83 3.31 -4.74 14.50
C GLN A 83 1.88 -4.52 14.97
N ASP A 84 1.62 -4.88 16.22
CA ASP A 84 0.37 -4.57 16.90
C ASP A 84 0.49 -3.24 17.64
N ASN A 85 -0.52 -2.38 17.51
CA ASN A 85 -0.56 -1.04 18.10
C ASN A 85 -1.83 -0.87 18.95
N PRO A 86 -1.87 -1.43 20.18
CA PRO A 86 -3.06 -1.40 21.02
C PRO A 86 -3.58 0.02 21.32
N GLY A 87 -2.68 1.00 21.43
CA GLY A 87 -3.02 2.40 21.66
C GLY A 87 -3.82 3.05 20.51
N SER A 88 -3.60 2.58 19.29
CA SER A 88 -4.33 3.01 18.08
C SER A 88 -5.40 1.99 17.65
N LYS A 89 -5.57 0.89 18.41
CA LYS A 89 -6.50 -0.22 18.13
C LYS A 89 -6.36 -0.78 16.72
N CYS A 90 -5.12 -0.97 16.26
CA CYS A 90 -4.85 -1.54 14.95
C CYS A 90 -3.62 -2.45 14.96
N THR A 91 -3.58 -3.38 14.00
CA THR A 91 -2.40 -4.17 13.68
C THR A 91 -2.00 -3.85 12.24
N VAL A 92 -0.70 -3.70 12.01
CA VAL A 92 -0.12 -3.33 10.71
C VAL A 92 0.81 -4.44 10.23
N ALA A 93 0.77 -4.74 8.93
CA ALA A 93 1.74 -5.58 8.25
C ALA A 93 2.36 -4.84 7.07
N ILE A 94 3.67 -4.97 6.90
CA ILE A 94 4.44 -4.43 5.78
C ILE A 94 4.87 -5.58 4.90
N MET A 95 4.46 -5.54 3.63
CA MET A 95 4.71 -6.56 2.63
C MET A 95 5.51 -5.97 1.46
N GLY A 96 6.53 -6.66 0.95
CA GLY A 96 7.37 -6.13 -0.13
C GLY A 96 8.21 -7.18 -0.85
N TYR A 97 8.81 -6.80 -1.99
CA TYR A 97 9.80 -7.62 -2.72
C TYR A 97 11.25 -7.36 -2.28
N GLY A 98 11.45 -6.48 -1.30
CA GLY A 98 12.76 -6.12 -0.78
C GLY A 98 12.64 -5.26 0.47
N PRO A 99 13.77 -4.85 1.07
CA PRO A 99 13.78 -4.13 2.35
C PRO A 99 12.91 -2.87 2.36
N GLU A 100 12.21 -2.62 3.47
CA GLU A 100 11.27 -1.49 3.67
C GLU A 100 11.95 -0.13 3.40
N GLU A 101 13.24 -0.01 3.68
CA GLU A 101 14.00 1.23 3.51
C GLU A 101 14.39 1.52 2.05
N LYS A 102 14.30 0.53 1.17
CA LYS A 102 14.83 0.58 -0.21
C LYS A 102 13.79 0.32 -1.29
N SER A 103 12.60 -0.15 -0.94
CA SER A 103 11.57 -0.58 -1.89
C SER A 103 10.23 0.10 -1.60
N THR A 104 9.34 0.11 -2.58
CA THR A 104 7.92 0.36 -2.34
C THR A 104 7.30 -0.85 -1.65
N VAL A 105 6.65 -0.62 -0.52
CA VAL A 105 5.96 -1.66 0.27
C VAL A 105 4.45 -1.46 0.25
N LEU A 106 3.73 -2.56 0.41
CA LEU A 106 2.31 -2.58 0.69
C LEU A 106 2.12 -2.65 2.21
N GLU A 107 1.58 -1.57 2.78
CA GLU A 107 1.18 -1.53 4.18
C GLU A 107 -0.30 -1.94 4.30
N LEU A 108 -0.56 -3.01 5.05
CA LEU A 108 -1.90 -3.49 5.36
C LEU A 108 -2.25 -3.13 6.79
N THR A 109 -3.32 -2.36 6.97
CA THR A 109 -3.80 -1.94 8.31
C THR A 109 -5.14 -2.60 8.62
N SER A 110 -5.19 -3.36 9.71
CA SER A 110 -6.42 -3.95 10.26
C SER A 110 -6.81 -3.24 11.55
N ASN A 111 -7.99 -2.63 11.61
CA ASN A 111 -8.50 -1.99 12.83
C ASN A 111 -9.33 -2.98 13.64
N TYR A 112 -9.22 -2.93 14.97
CA TYR A 112 -9.89 -3.91 15.84
C TYR A 112 -11.41 -3.86 15.67
N GLY A 113 -12.01 -5.02 15.38
CA GLY A 113 -13.46 -5.16 15.20
C GLY A 113 -14.03 -4.61 13.88
N VAL A 114 -13.18 -4.09 12.98
CA VAL A 114 -13.63 -3.59 11.67
C VAL A 114 -13.24 -4.58 10.60
N THR A 115 -14.23 -5.16 9.92
CA THR A 115 -14.03 -6.24 8.95
C THR A 115 -14.34 -5.84 7.51
N THR A 116 -14.89 -4.65 7.28
CA THR A 116 -15.28 -4.17 5.94
C THR A 116 -14.97 -2.68 5.79
N TYR A 117 -14.65 -2.30 4.56
CA TYR A 117 -14.39 -0.92 4.16
C TYR A 117 -14.99 -0.69 2.78
N ASP A 118 -15.61 0.47 2.59
CA ASP A 118 -15.95 0.96 1.27
C ASP A 118 -14.65 1.20 0.47
N LYS A 119 -14.67 0.78 -0.79
CA LYS A 119 -13.56 0.91 -1.72
C LYS A 119 -13.62 2.24 -2.48
N GLY A 120 -14.79 2.87 -2.51
CA GLY A 120 -15.04 4.02 -3.37
C GLY A 120 -14.85 3.67 -4.84
N ASP A 121 -14.76 4.70 -5.66
CA ASP A 121 -14.60 4.63 -7.11
C ASP A 121 -13.37 5.39 -7.64
N ALA A 122 -12.66 6.09 -6.75
CA ALA A 122 -11.51 6.93 -7.11
C ALA A 122 -10.20 6.12 -7.21
N TYR A 123 -9.85 5.32 -6.18
CA TYR A 123 -8.66 4.45 -6.24
C TYR A 123 -8.89 3.27 -7.18
N ALA A 124 -8.02 3.11 -8.17
CA ALA A 124 -8.16 2.06 -9.19
C ALA A 124 -7.49 0.74 -8.78
N GLN A 125 -6.15 0.69 -8.80
CA GLN A 125 -5.37 -0.54 -8.58
C GLN A 125 -3.88 -0.26 -8.32
N ILE A 126 -3.17 -1.24 -7.75
CA ILE A 126 -1.69 -1.34 -7.84
C ILE A 126 -1.34 -2.19 -9.07
N THR A 127 -0.23 -1.89 -9.73
CA THR A 127 0.30 -2.73 -10.82
C THR A 127 1.64 -3.31 -10.43
N ILE A 128 1.81 -4.62 -10.62
CA ILE A 128 3.03 -5.37 -10.32
C ILE A 128 3.59 -5.98 -11.60
N GLY A 129 4.88 -5.77 -11.88
CA GLY A 129 5.59 -6.42 -12.98
C GLY A 129 5.89 -7.89 -12.67
N THR A 130 5.72 -8.76 -13.67
CA THR A 130 6.04 -10.19 -13.59
C THR A 130 6.54 -10.67 -14.95
N ASP A 131 7.43 -11.66 -14.94
CA ASP A 131 7.95 -12.27 -16.18
C ASP A 131 6.88 -13.10 -16.92
N ASP A 132 5.89 -13.63 -16.20
CA ASP A 132 4.83 -14.47 -16.76
C ASP A 132 3.47 -14.23 -16.07
N VAL A 133 2.63 -13.42 -16.72
CA VAL A 133 1.30 -13.08 -16.22
C VAL A 133 0.35 -14.26 -16.10
N TYR A 134 0.57 -15.35 -16.86
CA TYR A 134 -0.31 -16.53 -16.80
C TYR A 134 0.01 -17.39 -15.58
N LYS A 135 1.30 -17.60 -15.28
CA LYS A 135 1.72 -18.26 -14.04
C LYS A 135 1.27 -17.48 -12.81
N THR A 136 1.39 -16.16 -12.84
CA THR A 136 0.86 -15.31 -11.77
C THR A 136 -0.66 -15.45 -11.65
N ALA A 137 -1.41 -15.55 -12.77
CA ALA A 137 -2.86 -15.80 -12.73
C ALA A 137 -3.23 -17.12 -12.07
N GLU A 138 -2.46 -18.18 -12.32
CA GLU A 138 -2.64 -19.49 -11.67
C GLU A 138 -2.37 -19.40 -10.16
N ALA A 139 -1.28 -18.75 -9.76
CA ALA A 139 -0.96 -18.52 -8.35
C ALA A 139 -2.07 -17.72 -7.63
N ILE A 140 -2.57 -16.65 -8.24
CA ILE A 140 -3.68 -15.85 -7.71
C ILE A 140 -4.94 -16.71 -7.52
N LYS A 141 -5.31 -17.55 -8.51
CA LYS A 141 -6.47 -18.44 -8.39
C LYS A 141 -6.31 -19.42 -7.23
N LEU A 142 -5.12 -20.02 -7.07
CA LEU A 142 -4.82 -20.95 -5.97
C LEU A 142 -4.81 -20.26 -4.60
N ALA A 143 -4.46 -18.97 -4.56
CA ALA A 143 -4.51 -18.15 -3.35
C ALA A 143 -5.92 -17.66 -2.98
N GLY A 144 -6.95 -17.97 -3.79
CA GLY A 144 -8.33 -17.57 -3.56
C GLY A 144 -8.72 -16.20 -4.14
N GLY A 145 -7.86 -15.61 -4.97
CA GLY A 145 -8.15 -14.36 -5.67
C GLY A 145 -9.08 -14.58 -6.86
N LYS A 146 -9.91 -13.58 -7.15
CA LYS A 146 -10.81 -13.61 -8.31
C LYS A 146 -10.16 -12.90 -9.48
N ILE A 147 -9.78 -13.65 -10.51
CA ILE A 147 -9.28 -13.11 -11.79
C ILE A 147 -10.40 -12.36 -12.50
N THR A 148 -10.11 -11.14 -12.95
CA THR A 148 -11.00 -10.30 -13.76
C THR A 148 -10.57 -10.23 -15.21
N HIS A 149 -9.27 -10.36 -15.50
CA HIS A 149 -8.71 -10.47 -16.85
C HIS A 149 -7.42 -11.28 -16.82
N ALA A 150 -7.14 -12.05 -17.86
CA ALA A 150 -5.83 -12.69 -18.07
C ALA A 150 -5.57 -12.83 -19.57
N GLY A 151 -4.55 -12.14 -20.09
CA GLY A 151 -4.17 -12.22 -21.50
C GLY A 151 -3.75 -10.89 -22.12
N PRO A 152 -3.58 -10.85 -23.45
CA PRO A 152 -3.19 -9.64 -24.16
C PRO A 152 -4.26 -8.56 -24.04
N VAL A 153 -3.83 -7.30 -23.92
CA VAL A 153 -4.75 -6.17 -24.02
C VAL A 153 -5.06 -5.93 -25.50
N PRO A 154 -6.34 -5.88 -25.91
CA PRO A 154 -6.70 -5.63 -27.30
C PRO A 154 -6.04 -4.35 -27.84
N GLY A 155 -5.32 -4.46 -28.95
CA GLY A 155 -4.60 -3.33 -29.57
C GLY A 155 -3.18 -3.10 -29.04
N TYR A 156 -2.72 -3.86 -28.04
CA TYR A 156 -1.38 -3.71 -27.45
C TYR A 156 -0.64 -5.05 -27.40
N LYS A 157 0.69 -5.01 -27.37
CA LYS A 157 1.54 -6.19 -27.16
C LYS A 157 1.64 -6.61 -25.68
N THR A 158 1.13 -5.78 -24.77
CA THR A 158 1.17 -6.01 -23.33
C THR A 158 0.20 -7.12 -22.94
N LYS A 159 0.68 -8.07 -22.14
CA LYS A 159 -0.15 -9.06 -21.47
C LYS A 159 -0.32 -8.63 -20.02
N ILE A 160 -1.54 -8.76 -19.51
CA ILE A 160 -1.84 -8.44 -18.12
C ILE A 160 -2.65 -9.58 -17.49
N THR A 161 -2.53 -9.68 -16.18
CA THR A 161 -3.49 -10.38 -15.34
C THR A 161 -3.98 -9.39 -14.31
N SER A 162 -5.29 -9.34 -14.10
CA SER A 162 -5.92 -8.48 -13.11
C SER A 162 -6.78 -9.32 -12.18
N CYS A 163 -6.80 -8.97 -10.90
CA CYS A 163 -7.53 -9.67 -9.88
C CYS A 163 -8.10 -8.72 -8.82
N VAL A 164 -8.98 -9.26 -7.98
CA VAL A 164 -9.32 -8.65 -6.71
C VAL A 164 -8.82 -9.53 -5.57
N ASP A 165 -8.25 -8.88 -4.55
CA ASP A 165 -7.85 -9.52 -3.30
C ASP A 165 -9.09 -9.93 -2.47
N PRO A 166 -8.92 -10.65 -1.34
CA PRO A 166 -10.04 -11.09 -0.50
C PRO A 166 -10.91 -9.95 0.07
N ASP A 167 -10.38 -8.74 0.13
CA ASP A 167 -11.07 -7.54 0.63
C ASP A 167 -11.70 -6.71 -0.52
N GLY A 168 -11.43 -7.07 -1.77
CA GLY A 168 -11.95 -6.42 -2.98
C GLY A 168 -11.02 -5.37 -3.58
N TRP A 169 -9.78 -5.22 -3.10
CA TRP A 169 -8.80 -4.34 -3.70
C TRP A 169 -8.29 -4.92 -5.03
N LYS A 170 -8.25 -4.09 -6.08
CA LYS A 170 -7.79 -4.52 -7.40
C LYS A 170 -6.26 -4.48 -7.48
N THR A 171 -5.67 -5.54 -8.00
CA THR A 171 -4.23 -5.68 -8.30
C THR A 171 -4.04 -6.35 -9.66
#